data_AF-A0A2N3C5Z4-F1
#
_entry.id   AF-A0A2N3C5Z4-F1
#
_cell.length_a   1.000
_cell.length_b   1.000
_cell.length_c   1.000
_cell.angle_alpha   90.00
_cell.angle_beta   90.00
_cell.angle_gamma   90.00
#
_symmetry.space_group_name_H-M   'P 1'
#
loop_
_entity.id
_entity.type
_entity.pdbx_description
1 polymer ?
#
loop_
_entity_poly.entity_id
_entity_poly.type
_entity_poly.pdbx_seq_one_letter_code
_entity_poly.pdbx_strand_id
1 'polypeptide(L)'
;MKILFQFCLALGLAVSGLFLAGAGEASAQDIPECIDSDTIGNPQATAAWWGRRSAEEKKYISELPCKERYIPMVCVFLWEPDLRDCTNRGVAEYRADKACSADGYELLSEEHAACKERFKKTFVPPFPNPAS
;
A
#
# COMPACT_ATOMS: atom_id res chain seq x y z
N MET A 1 20.59 38.67 33.09
CA MET A 1 20.98 37.54 32.20
C MET A 1 20.41 36.19 32.62
N LYS A 2 20.39 35.82 33.92
CA LYS A 2 19.83 34.54 34.40
C LYS A 2 18.34 34.32 34.06
N ILE A 3 17.53 35.37 34.16
CA ILE A 3 16.06 35.30 33.96
C ILE A 3 15.70 35.05 32.48
N LEU A 4 16.37 35.72 31.54
CA LEU A 4 16.17 35.53 30.11
C LEU A 4 16.50 34.10 29.64
N PHE A 5 17.58 33.53 30.20
CA PHE A 5 17.98 32.15 29.91
C PHE A 5 16.96 31.12 30.41
N GLN A 6 16.38 31.36 31.59
CA GLN A 6 15.34 30.49 32.15
C GLN A 6 14.02 30.56 31.37
N PHE A 7 13.65 31.75 30.86
CA PHE A 7 12.48 31.90 30.00
C PHE A 7 12.66 31.18 28.66
N CYS A 8 13.82 31.29 28.01
CA CYS A 8 14.07 30.57 26.75
C CYS A 8 14.05 29.04 26.92
N LEU A 9 14.55 28.54 28.05
CA LEU A 9 14.54 27.11 28.37
C LEU A 9 13.11 26.59 28.64
N ALA A 10 12.31 27.36 29.38
CA ALA A 10 10.91 27.02 29.65
C ALA A 10 10.04 27.08 28.37
N LEU A 11 10.27 28.09 27.52
CA LEU A 11 9.56 28.21 26.24
C LEU A 11 9.95 27.09 25.28
N GLY A 12 11.23 26.71 25.24
CA GLY A 12 11.72 25.58 24.43
C GLY A 12 11.08 24.25 24.84
N LEU A 13 11.00 23.98 26.15
CA LEU A 13 10.34 22.78 26.68
C LEU A 13 8.83 22.74 26.40
N ALA A 14 8.15 23.88 26.51
CA ALA A 14 6.72 23.98 26.19
C ALA A 14 6.44 23.73 24.70
N VAL A 15 7.29 24.26 23.82
CA VAL A 15 7.19 24.04 22.37
C VAL A 15 7.48 22.57 22.02
N SER A 16 8.50 21.95 22.62
CA SER A 16 8.79 20.52 22.43
C SER A 16 7.66 19.60 22.91
N GLY A 17 6.93 19.98 23.97
CA GLY A 17 5.78 19.24 24.47
C GLY A 17 4.56 19.25 23.54
N LEU A 18 4.35 20.34 22.80
CA LEU A 18 3.27 20.47 21.81
C LEU A 18 3.53 19.61 20.56
N PHE A 19 4.79 19.39 20.17
CA PHE A 19 5.13 18.50 19.05
C PHE A 19 4.96 17.00 19.37
N LEU A 20 5.01 16.61 20.65
CA LEU A 20 4.76 15.23 21.08
C LEU A 20 3.26 14.91 21.25
N ALA A 21 2.41 15.91 21.51
CA ALA A 21 0.96 15.74 21.63
C ALA A 21 0.24 15.62 20.27
N GLY A 22 0.93 15.96 19.16
CA GLY A 22 0.43 15.83 17.80
C GLY A 22 0.76 14.49 17.13
N ALA A 23 1.48 13.60 17.81
CA ALA A 23 1.59 12.20 17.39
C ALA A 23 0.24 11.53 17.67
N GLY A 24 -0.74 11.80 16.81
CA GLY A 24 -1.97 11.02 16.76
C GLY A 24 -1.56 9.55 16.78
N GLU A 25 -2.19 8.77 17.65
CA GLU A 25 -1.97 7.34 17.75
C GLU A 25 -1.96 6.78 16.33
N ALA A 26 -0.77 6.45 15.84
CA ALA A 26 -0.63 5.67 14.64
C ALA A 26 -1.26 4.34 15.03
N SER A 27 -2.56 4.19 14.74
CA SER A 27 -3.30 2.97 14.97
C SER A 27 -2.39 1.86 14.43
N ALA A 28 -1.93 0.99 15.33
CA ALA A 28 -1.12 -0.15 14.95
C ALA A 28 -2.06 -1.08 14.18
N GLN A 29 -2.33 -0.75 12.93
CA GLN A 29 -3.06 -1.61 12.01
C GLN A 29 -2.27 -2.91 11.97
N ASP A 30 -2.91 -4.02 12.30
CA ASP A 30 -2.26 -5.32 12.33
C ASP A 30 -1.67 -5.66 10.96
N ILE A 31 -0.59 -6.43 10.95
CA ILE A 31 -0.01 -6.94 9.71
C ILE A 31 -1.04 -7.89 9.11
N PRO A 32 -1.54 -7.65 7.89
CA PRO A 32 -2.53 -8.52 7.29
C PRO A 32 -1.90 -9.89 6.95
N GLU A 33 -2.73 -10.93 6.95
CA GLU A 33 -2.30 -12.29 6.62
C GLU A 33 -1.61 -12.38 5.24
N CYS A 34 -0.83 -13.44 5.00
CA CYS A 34 -0.18 -13.70 3.72
C CYS A 34 0.82 -12.62 3.22
N ILE A 35 1.30 -11.71 4.08
CA ILE A 35 2.42 -10.80 3.70
C ILE A 35 3.75 -11.55 3.69
N ASP A 36 3.95 -12.45 4.65
CA ASP A 36 5.12 -13.33 4.69
C ASP A 36 4.88 -14.62 3.93
N SER A 37 5.94 -15.17 3.33
CA SER A 37 5.92 -16.53 2.81
C SER A 37 5.98 -17.54 3.96
N ASP A 38 5.22 -18.63 3.87
CA ASP A 38 5.17 -19.68 4.88
C ASP A 38 6.51 -20.42 5.08
N THR A 39 7.44 -20.31 4.12
CA THR A 39 8.68 -21.10 4.08
C THR A 39 9.96 -20.32 4.41
N ILE A 40 9.98 -18.99 4.26
CA ILE A 40 11.16 -18.13 4.49
C ILE A 40 10.74 -16.79 5.14
N GLY A 41 9.77 -16.82 6.05
CA GLY A 41 9.31 -15.62 6.75
C GLY A 41 10.37 -15.04 7.69
N ASN A 42 10.47 -13.71 7.74
CA ASN A 42 11.17 -12.97 8.80
C ASN A 42 10.17 -12.02 9.47
N PRO A 43 9.41 -12.50 10.48
CA PRO A 43 8.32 -11.73 11.08
C PRO A 43 8.77 -10.39 11.66
N GLN A 44 10.01 -10.31 12.18
CA GLN A 44 10.56 -9.06 12.71
C GLN A 44 10.85 -8.05 11.59
N ALA A 45 11.43 -8.49 10.48
CA ALA A 45 11.66 -7.63 9.31
C ALA A 45 10.33 -7.16 8.71
N THR A 46 9.33 -8.03 8.65
CA THR A 46 7.99 -7.72 8.14
C THR A 46 7.26 -6.74 9.05
N ALA A 47 7.31 -6.93 10.37
CA ALA A 47 6.77 -5.96 11.33
C ALA A 47 7.45 -4.59 11.21
N ALA A 48 8.78 -4.56 11.10
CA ALA A 48 9.53 -3.32 10.92
C ALA A 48 9.21 -2.63 9.58
N TRP A 49 9.05 -3.42 8.51
CA TRP A 49 8.65 -2.91 7.19
C TRP A 49 7.23 -2.34 7.21
N TRP A 50 6.28 -3.08 7.78
CA TRP A 50 4.87 -2.67 7.91
C TRP A 50 4.71 -1.43 8.78
N GLY A 51 5.44 -1.34 9.89
CA GLY A 51 5.40 -0.20 10.80
C GLY A 51 5.80 1.13 10.15
N ARG A 52 6.60 1.08 9.08
CA ARG A 52 7.03 2.27 8.30
C ARG A 52 6.06 2.66 7.18
N ARG A 53 4.95 1.93 7.00
CA ARG A 53 3.98 2.22 5.94
C ARG A 53 3.00 3.32 6.34
N SER A 54 2.67 4.18 5.38
CA SER A 54 1.62 5.19 5.54
C SER A 54 0.25 4.52 5.66
N ALA A 55 -0.76 5.26 6.16
CA ALA A 55 -2.12 4.74 6.23
C ALA A 55 -2.67 4.37 4.84
N GLU A 56 -2.32 5.13 3.80
CA GLU A 56 -2.71 4.86 2.42
C GLU A 56 -2.06 3.57 1.89
N GLU A 57 -0.76 3.39 2.13
CA GLU A 57 -0.06 2.17 1.74
C GLU A 57 -0.67 0.94 2.43
N LYS A 58 -0.91 1.04 3.75
CA LYS A 58 -1.53 -0.05 4.53
C LYS A 58 -2.94 -0.36 4.04
N LYS A 59 -3.72 0.65 3.66
CA LYS A 59 -5.06 0.49 3.09
C LYS A 59 -5.01 -0.37 1.83
N TYR A 60 -4.25 0.03 0.81
CA TYR A 60 -4.24 -0.69 -0.46
C TYR A 60 -3.68 -2.11 -0.35
N ILE A 61 -2.76 -2.36 0.58
CA ILE A 61 -2.24 -3.71 0.84
C ILE A 61 -3.29 -4.57 1.56
N SER A 62 -3.91 -4.07 2.62
CA SER A 62 -4.79 -4.88 3.49
C SER A 62 -6.15 -5.19 2.86
N GLU A 63 -6.70 -4.27 2.07
CA GLU A 63 -8.03 -4.42 1.45
C GLU A 63 -8.03 -5.38 0.24
N LEU A 64 -6.86 -5.72 -0.33
CA LEU A 64 -6.75 -6.71 -1.40
C LEU A 64 -6.71 -8.15 -0.85
N PRO A 65 -7.21 -9.14 -1.63
CA PRO A 65 -7.05 -10.55 -1.29
C PRO A 65 -5.58 -10.97 -1.33
N CYS A 66 -5.19 -11.99 -0.56
CA CYS A 66 -3.79 -12.41 -0.40
C CYS A 66 -3.00 -12.53 -1.71
N LYS A 67 -3.61 -13.11 -2.75
CA LYS A 67 -2.97 -13.32 -4.06
C LYS A 67 -2.66 -12.03 -4.82
N GLU A 68 -3.24 -10.90 -4.42
CA GLU A 68 -3.09 -9.58 -5.06
C GLU A 68 -2.31 -8.60 -4.18
N ARG A 69 -2.06 -8.91 -2.89
CA ARG A 69 -1.38 -8.00 -1.94
C ARG A 69 0.05 -7.63 -2.35
N TYR A 70 0.71 -8.48 -3.13
CA TYR A 70 2.04 -8.16 -3.67
C TYR A 70 2.02 -6.96 -4.64
N ILE A 71 0.89 -6.69 -5.29
CA ILE A 71 0.75 -5.63 -6.29
C ILE A 71 1.02 -4.25 -5.68
N PRO A 72 0.30 -3.80 -4.64
CA PRO A 72 0.60 -2.54 -3.98
C PRO A 72 1.97 -2.55 -3.30
N MET A 73 2.46 -3.70 -2.83
CA MET A 73 3.83 -3.80 -2.28
C MET A 73 4.91 -3.49 -3.32
N VAL A 74 4.73 -3.97 -4.55
CA VAL A 74 5.62 -3.64 -5.68
C VAL A 74 5.51 -2.17 -6.04
N CYS A 75 4.30 -1.60 -6.12
CA CYS A 75 4.12 -0.17 -6.38
C CYS A 75 4.83 0.72 -5.33
N VAL A 76 4.76 0.35 -4.05
CA VAL A 76 5.50 1.01 -2.96
C VAL A 76 7.01 0.85 -3.15
N PHE A 77 7.48 -0.35 -3.49
CA PHE A 77 8.90 -0.59 -3.74
C PHE A 77 9.44 0.20 -4.93
N LEU A 78 8.62 0.46 -5.94
CA LEU A 78 8.97 1.27 -7.11
C LEU A 78 8.83 2.79 -6.89
N TRP A 79 8.43 3.22 -5.68
CA TRP A 79 8.16 4.63 -5.35
C TRP A 79 7.15 5.28 -6.31
N GLU A 80 6.10 4.55 -6.67
CA GLU A 80 5.06 5.05 -7.57
C GLU A 80 4.34 6.27 -6.95
N PRO A 81 4.29 7.42 -7.65
CA PRO A 81 3.71 8.65 -7.10
C PRO A 81 2.19 8.58 -6.97
N ASP A 82 1.52 7.82 -7.84
CA ASP A 82 0.09 7.50 -7.73
C ASP A 82 -0.06 6.02 -7.39
N LEU A 83 0.02 5.72 -6.09
CA LEU A 83 -0.06 4.36 -5.59
C LEU A 83 -1.41 3.70 -5.93
N ARG A 84 -2.49 4.47 -5.95
CA ARG A 84 -3.82 3.97 -6.28
C ARG A 84 -3.91 3.56 -7.74
N ASP A 85 -3.47 4.43 -8.67
CA ASP A 85 -3.47 4.11 -10.09
C ASP A 85 -2.58 2.89 -10.40
N CYS A 86 -1.36 2.86 -9.84
CA CYS A 86 -0.48 1.70 -9.97
C CYS A 86 -1.16 0.41 -9.49
N THR A 87 -1.78 0.45 -8.32
CA THR A 87 -2.46 -0.71 -7.73
C THR A 87 -3.64 -1.16 -8.59
N ASN A 88 -4.50 -0.23 -9.02
CA ASN A 88 -5.66 -0.54 -9.85
C ASN A 88 -5.24 -1.13 -11.21
N ARG A 89 -4.23 -0.56 -11.86
CA ARG A 89 -3.69 -1.09 -13.12
C ARG A 89 -3.10 -2.49 -12.91
N GLY A 90 -2.29 -2.68 -11.86
CA GLY A 90 -1.72 -3.99 -11.55
C GLY A 90 -2.78 -5.06 -11.27
N VAL A 91 -3.84 -4.72 -10.53
CA VAL A 91 -4.96 -5.63 -10.26
C VAL A 91 -5.74 -5.93 -11.55
N ALA A 92 -5.96 -4.93 -12.41
CA ALA A 92 -6.61 -5.13 -13.71
C ALA A 92 -5.81 -6.12 -14.58
N GLU A 93 -4.49 -5.94 -14.68
CA GLU A 93 -3.62 -6.87 -15.43
C GLU A 93 -3.65 -8.28 -14.83
N TYR A 94 -3.47 -8.41 -13.52
CA TYR A 94 -3.48 -9.71 -12.83
C TYR A 94 -4.77 -10.48 -13.07
N ARG A 95 -5.92 -9.81 -12.86
CA ARG A 95 -7.23 -10.45 -13.01
C ARG A 95 -7.55 -10.76 -14.46
N ALA A 96 -7.15 -9.88 -15.40
CA ALA A 96 -7.30 -10.14 -16.83
C ALA A 96 -6.48 -11.36 -17.26
N ASP A 97 -5.21 -11.46 -16.85
CA ASP A 97 -4.36 -12.63 -17.14
C ASP A 97 -4.99 -13.92 -16.62
N LYS A 98 -5.48 -13.91 -15.37
CA LYS A 98 -6.10 -15.09 -14.77
C LYS A 98 -7.39 -15.50 -15.48
N ALA A 99 -8.24 -14.54 -15.84
CA ALA A 99 -9.47 -14.82 -16.57
C ALA A 99 -9.17 -15.37 -17.97
N CYS A 100 -8.29 -14.71 -18.73
CA CYS A 100 -7.97 -15.10 -20.09
C CYS A 100 -7.20 -16.43 -20.18
N SER A 101 -6.32 -16.72 -19.21
CA SER A 101 -5.72 -18.06 -19.10
C SER A 101 -6.74 -19.13 -18.73
N ALA A 102 -7.76 -18.81 -17.92
CA ALA A 102 -8.81 -19.77 -17.57
C ALA A 102 -9.70 -20.12 -18.78
N ASP A 103 -9.86 -19.19 -19.72
CA ASP A 103 -10.52 -19.40 -21.02
C ASP A 103 -9.66 -20.22 -22.00
N GLY A 104 -8.43 -20.59 -21.62
CA GLY A 104 -7.53 -21.43 -22.41
C GLY A 104 -6.64 -20.67 -23.40
N TYR A 105 -6.63 -19.34 -23.36
CA TYR A 105 -5.73 -18.55 -24.21
C TYR A 105 -4.29 -18.59 -23.68
N GLU A 106 -3.35 -18.96 -24.54
CA GLU A 106 -1.92 -19.00 -24.22
C GLU A 106 -1.40 -17.59 -23.89
N LEU A 107 -0.58 -17.45 -22.84
CA LEU A 107 -0.23 -16.16 -22.22
C LEU A 107 0.33 -15.11 -23.20
N LEU A 108 1.07 -15.55 -24.22
CA LEU A 108 1.73 -14.66 -25.19
C LEU A 108 1.00 -14.62 -26.54
N SER A 109 -0.19 -15.19 -26.64
CA SER A 109 -0.96 -15.22 -27.87
C SER A 109 -1.72 -13.92 -28.14
N GLU A 110 -2.06 -13.68 -29.40
CA GLU A 110 -2.89 -12.52 -29.80
C GLU A 110 -4.29 -12.59 -29.19
N GLU A 111 -4.85 -13.79 -29.05
CA GLU A 111 -6.16 -14.02 -28.43
C GLU A 111 -6.16 -13.66 -26.95
N HIS A 112 -5.08 -13.99 -26.23
CA HIS A 112 -4.92 -13.62 -24.84
C HIS A 112 -4.84 -12.10 -24.70
N ALA A 113 -4.01 -11.43 -25.50
CA ALA A 113 -3.92 -9.98 -25.50
C ALA A 113 -5.28 -9.31 -25.80
N ALA A 114 -6.00 -9.80 -26.83
CA ALA A 114 -7.32 -9.29 -27.17
C ALA A 114 -8.36 -9.55 -26.06
N CYS A 115 -8.27 -10.69 -25.37
CA CYS A 115 -9.10 -11.01 -24.20
C CYS A 115 -8.86 -10.00 -23.07
N LYS A 116 -7.60 -9.71 -22.74
CA LYS A 116 -7.25 -8.74 -21.69
C LYS A 116 -7.83 -7.36 -21.98
N GLU A 117 -7.70 -6.89 -23.22
CA GLU A 117 -8.25 -5.60 -23.62
C GLU A 117 -9.78 -5.54 -23.55
N ARG A 118 -10.48 -6.66 -23.78
CA ARG A 118 -11.93 -6.73 -23.53
C ARG A 118 -12.25 -6.72 -22.04
N PHE A 119 -11.54 -7.51 -21.25
CA PHE A 119 -11.74 -7.59 -19.80
C PHE A 119 -11.58 -6.21 -19.14
N LYS A 120 -10.52 -5.47 -19.49
CA LYS A 120 -10.23 -4.14 -18.92
C LYS A 120 -11.34 -3.11 -19.16
N LYS A 121 -12.12 -3.23 -20.24
CA LYS A 121 -13.24 -2.32 -20.54
C LYS A 121 -14.40 -2.45 -19.55
N THR A 122 -14.56 -3.63 -18.96
CA THR A 122 -15.62 -3.92 -17.98
C THR A 122 -15.07 -4.02 -16.56
N PHE A 123 -13.76 -3.83 -16.38
CA PHE A 123 -13.10 -3.93 -15.09
C PHE A 123 -13.56 -2.81 -14.16
N VAL A 124 -13.96 -3.18 -12.95
CA VAL A 124 -14.26 -2.25 -11.87
C VAL A 124 -13.05 -2.20 -10.94
N PRO A 125 -12.38 -1.05 -10.81
CA PRO A 125 -11.22 -0.92 -9.93
C PRO A 125 -11.59 -1.17 -8.47
N PRO A 126 -10.73 -1.89 -7.70
CA PRO A 126 -10.96 -2.09 -6.27
C PRO A 126 -10.89 -0.77 -5.48
N PHE A 127 -10.13 0.21 -5.97
CA PHE A 127 -9.96 1.50 -5.31
C PHE A 127 -10.45 2.63 -6.22
N PRO A 128 -11.76 2.94 -6.22
CA PRO A 128 -12.32 3.99 -7.06
C PRO A 128 -11.78 5.37 -6.68
N ASN A 129 -11.83 6.30 -7.62
CA ASN A 129 -11.47 7.69 -7.36
C ASN A 129 -12.56 8.28 -6.45
N PRO A 130 -12.25 8.98 -5.35
CA PRO A 130 -13.27 9.55 -4.48
C PRO A 130 -14.12 10.65 -5.15
N ALA A 131 -13.78 11.03 -6.38
CA ALA A 131 -14.53 11.98 -7.22
C ALA A 131 -15.39 11.32 -8.32
N SER A 132 -15.51 9.98 -8.32
CA SER A 132 -16.35 9.21 -9.28
C SER A 132 -17.66 8.75 -8.66
#